data_AF-W0C0P6-F1
#
_entry.id   AF-W0C0P6-F1
#
_cell.length_a   1.000
_cell.length_b   1.000
_cell.length_c   1.000
_cell.angle_alpha   90.00
_cell.angle_beta   90.00
_cell.angle_gamma   90.00
#
_symmetry.space_group_name_H-M   'P 1'
#
loop_
_entity.id
_entity.type
_entity.pdbx_description
1 polymer ?
#
loop_
_entity_poly.entity_id
_entity_poly.type
_entity_poly.pdbx_seq_one_letter_code
_entity_poly.pdbx_strand_id
1 'polypeptide(L)'
;WHELEKNGIPNSVNSVVNVTGQNVLDPSRRWTPGFQQNVWNSRINSSKALANALTAAPQVTSFVNLCGVSHYQPSASKIYTEDDKVESYDYMSRLCVAWEAAAHTGGEHDCKCAIVRTGAVVGLGGGMIESIWLPFKLGVGGPLGSGQQIMPWIHMLDLCSLIQHI
;
A
#
# COMPACT_ATOMS: atom_id res chain seq x y z
N TRP A 1 17.54 0.99 1.05
CA TRP A 1 17.64 -0.28 0.30
C TRP A 1 19.04 -0.83 0.31
N HIS A 2 20.05 -0.10 -0.18
CA HIS A 2 21.45 -0.57 -0.13
C HIS A 2 21.92 -0.97 1.29
N GLU A 3 21.53 -0.25 2.34
CA GLU A 3 21.88 -0.64 3.72
C GLU A 3 21.23 -1.97 4.14
N LEU A 4 19.97 -2.19 3.78
CA LEU A 4 19.25 -3.44 4.03
C LEU A 4 19.92 -4.60 3.27
N GLU A 5 20.28 -4.39 2.00
CA GLU A 5 20.94 -5.40 1.17
C GLU A 5 22.34 -5.74 1.70
N LYS A 6 23.06 -4.75 2.23
CA LYS A 6 24.41 -4.93 2.76
C LYS A 6 24.42 -5.55 4.16
N ASN A 7 23.54 -5.10 5.04
CA ASN A 7 23.61 -5.39 6.47
C ASN A 7 22.50 -6.35 6.95
N GLY A 8 21.49 -6.61 6.12
CA GLY A 8 20.30 -7.36 6.52
C GLY A 8 19.41 -6.60 7.50
N ILE A 9 18.44 -7.32 8.07
CA ILE A 9 17.57 -6.80 9.13
C ILE A 9 18.33 -6.92 10.47
N PRO A 10 18.39 -5.86 11.30
CA PRO A 10 19.06 -5.94 12.60
C PRO A 10 18.49 -7.04 13.50
N ASN A 11 19.35 -7.72 14.26
CA ASN A 11 18.96 -8.83 15.14
C ASN A 11 18.00 -8.44 16.28
N SER A 12 17.87 -7.15 16.59
CA SER A 12 16.94 -6.64 17.60
C SER A 12 15.52 -6.41 17.07
N VAL A 13 15.28 -6.58 15.76
CA VAL A 13 13.98 -6.37 15.12
C VAL A 13 13.24 -7.69 15.04
N ASN A 14 12.02 -7.73 15.58
CA ASN A 14 11.14 -8.91 15.58
C ASN A 14 9.94 -8.76 14.63
N SER A 15 9.61 -7.54 14.22
CA SER A 15 8.48 -7.22 13.35
C SER A 15 8.89 -6.20 12.29
N VAL A 16 8.42 -6.40 11.07
CA VAL A 16 8.72 -5.50 9.93
C VAL A 16 7.41 -5.02 9.31
N VAL A 17 7.32 -3.72 9.05
CA VAL A 17 6.17 -3.12 8.35
C VAL A 17 6.68 -2.40 7.10
N ASN A 18 6.19 -2.78 5.93
CA ASN A 18 6.47 -2.10 4.68
C ASN A 18 5.33 -1.14 4.30
N VAL A 19 5.60 0.15 4.49
CA VAL A 19 4.72 1.26 4.06
C VAL A 19 5.33 2.07 2.91
N THR A 20 6.38 1.54 2.27
CA THR A 20 7.15 2.29 1.27
C THR A 20 6.43 2.36 -0.07
N GLY A 21 6.60 3.49 -0.76
CA GLY A 21 6.08 3.67 -2.10
C GLY A 21 6.10 5.14 -2.53
N GLN A 22 6.36 5.37 -3.81
CA GLN A 22 6.21 6.69 -4.40
C GLN A 22 4.76 7.15 -4.29
N ASN A 23 4.53 8.39 -3.83
CA ASN A 23 3.21 9.00 -3.80
C ASN A 23 2.64 9.09 -5.23
N VAL A 24 1.51 8.42 -5.46
CA VAL A 24 0.81 8.36 -6.76
C VAL A 24 0.02 9.63 -7.03
N LEU A 25 -0.53 10.25 -5.98
CA LEU A 25 -1.41 11.42 -6.06
C LEU A 25 -0.64 12.74 -5.91
N ASP A 26 0.65 12.75 -6.25
CA ASP A 26 1.49 13.94 -6.22
C ASP A 26 1.06 14.92 -7.33
N PRO A 27 0.41 16.06 -7.00
CA PRO A 27 -0.11 16.97 -8.00
C PRO A 27 1.00 17.70 -8.78
N SER A 28 2.24 17.68 -8.30
CA SER A 28 3.38 18.26 -8.99
C SER A 28 3.91 17.38 -10.14
N ARG A 29 3.46 16.12 -10.23
CA ARG A 29 3.94 15.14 -11.20
C ARG A 29 2.86 14.78 -12.21
N ARG A 30 3.25 14.72 -13.48
CA ARG A 30 2.39 14.21 -14.55
C ARG A 30 2.48 12.69 -14.63
N TRP A 31 1.38 12.05 -15.00
CA TRP A 31 1.27 10.60 -15.18
C TRP A 31 1.96 10.13 -16.47
N THR A 32 3.30 10.20 -16.49
CA THR A 32 4.14 9.79 -17.63
C THR A 32 4.60 8.33 -17.48
N PRO A 33 5.04 7.67 -18.56
CA PRO A 33 5.63 6.32 -18.47
C PRO A 33 6.79 6.23 -17.47
N GLY A 34 7.63 7.27 -17.39
CA GLY A 34 8.72 7.32 -16.41
C GLY A 34 8.21 7.40 -14.97
N PHE A 35 7.15 8.18 -14.72
CA PHE A 35 6.55 8.24 -13.38
C PHE A 35 5.85 6.93 -13.01
N GLN A 36 5.14 6.31 -13.94
CA GLN A 36 4.58 4.96 -13.78
C GLN A 36 5.67 3.94 -13.43
N GLN A 37 6.82 3.98 -14.11
CA GLN A 37 7.92 3.06 -13.79
C GLN A 37 8.47 3.30 -12.38
N ASN A 38 8.56 4.56 -11.94
CA ASN A 38 8.99 4.89 -10.57
C ASN A 38 7.99 4.39 -9.53
N VAL A 39 6.68 4.60 -9.76
CA VAL A 39 5.59 4.09 -8.93
C VAL A 39 5.68 2.58 -8.78
N TRP A 40 5.92 1.88 -9.89
CA TRP A 40 6.12 0.44 -9.93
C TRP A 40 7.36 0.00 -9.14
N ASN A 41 8.53 0.52 -9.50
CA ASN A 41 9.82 0.13 -8.90
C ASN A 41 9.86 0.42 -7.40
N SER A 42 9.29 1.55 -6.96
CA SER A 42 9.26 1.95 -5.54
C SER A 42 8.49 0.98 -4.63
N ARG A 43 7.66 0.09 -5.21
CA ARG A 43 6.86 -0.90 -4.50
C ARG A 43 7.37 -2.31 -4.73
N ILE A 44 7.66 -2.66 -5.99
CA ILE A 44 8.09 -4.02 -6.34
C ILE A 44 9.51 -4.28 -5.83
N ASN A 45 10.45 -3.36 -6.05
CA ASN A 45 11.84 -3.60 -5.69
C ASN A 45 12.04 -3.54 -4.18
N SER A 46 11.36 -2.62 -3.49
CA SER A 46 11.37 -2.51 -2.03
C SER A 46 10.80 -3.76 -1.37
N SER A 47 9.65 -4.25 -1.84
CA SER A 47 9.01 -5.45 -1.29
C SER A 47 9.86 -6.70 -1.52
N LYS A 48 10.46 -6.84 -2.71
CA LYS A 48 11.42 -7.93 -2.98
C LYS A 48 12.65 -7.86 -2.09
N ALA A 49 13.23 -6.67 -1.92
CA ALA A 49 14.39 -6.50 -1.06
C ALA A 49 14.08 -6.89 0.39
N LEU A 50 12.90 -6.51 0.90
CA LEU A 50 12.45 -6.91 2.24
C LEU A 50 12.16 -8.41 2.34
N ALA A 51 11.41 -8.97 1.39
CA ALA A 51 11.10 -10.40 1.37
C ALA A 51 12.39 -11.25 1.35
N ASN A 52 13.39 -10.85 0.55
CA ASN A 52 14.69 -11.49 0.51
C ASN A 52 15.48 -11.30 1.82
N ALA A 53 15.42 -10.12 2.45
CA ALA A 53 16.12 -9.90 3.71
C ALA A 53 15.49 -10.71 4.85
N LEU A 54 14.18 -10.97 4.80
CA LEU A 54 13.46 -11.77 5.79
C LEU A 54 13.91 -13.23 5.79
N THR A 55 14.32 -13.81 4.65
CA THR A 55 14.79 -15.22 4.62
C THR A 55 16.06 -15.43 5.43
N ALA A 56 16.87 -14.38 5.61
CA ALA A 56 18.09 -14.38 6.42
C ALA A 56 17.88 -13.84 7.85
N ALA A 57 16.63 -13.60 8.27
CA ALA A 57 16.29 -12.93 9.53
C ALA A 57 15.36 -13.78 10.42
N PRO A 58 15.82 -14.95 10.93
CA PRO A 58 15.02 -15.89 11.75
C PRO A 58 14.38 -15.27 12.99
N GLN A 59 14.89 -14.14 13.47
CA GLN A 59 14.34 -13.39 14.60
C GLN A 59 13.02 -12.68 14.29
N VAL A 60 12.69 -12.46 13.01
CA VAL A 60 11.49 -11.74 12.60
C VAL A 60 10.30 -12.69 12.55
N THR A 61 9.33 -12.47 13.42
CA THR A 61 8.16 -13.35 13.56
C THR A 61 6.91 -12.78 12.90
N SER A 62 6.88 -11.48 12.57
CA SER A 62 5.79 -10.86 11.81
C SER A 62 6.25 -9.87 10.75
N PHE A 63 5.53 -9.90 9.62
CA PHE A 63 5.75 -9.00 8.49
C PHE A 63 4.41 -8.50 7.95
N VAL A 64 4.23 -7.19 7.92
CA VAL A 64 3.06 -6.53 7.34
C VAL A 64 3.48 -5.75 6.10
N ASN A 65 2.86 -6.04 4.96
CA ASN A 65 3.08 -5.29 3.73
C ASN A 65 1.79 -4.58 3.31
N LEU A 66 1.85 -3.25 3.14
CA LEU A 66 0.71 -2.50 2.62
C LEU A 66 0.52 -2.76 1.12
N CYS A 67 -0.74 -2.79 0.71
CA CYS A 67 -1.20 -2.85 -0.67
C CYS A 67 -2.43 -1.92 -0.83
N GLY A 68 -3.07 -1.93 -1.99
CA GLY A 68 -4.24 -1.09 -2.28
C GLY A 68 -5.50 -1.90 -2.57
N VAL A 69 -6.66 -1.34 -2.21
CA VAL A 69 -7.98 -1.85 -2.65
C VAL A 69 -8.20 -1.73 -4.17
N SER A 70 -7.29 -1.11 -4.91
CA SER A 70 -7.26 -1.10 -6.38
C SER A 70 -7.08 -2.49 -7.00
N HIS A 71 -6.95 -3.52 -6.18
CA HIS A 71 -7.16 -4.91 -6.56
C HIS A 71 -8.59 -5.20 -7.06
N TYR A 72 -9.58 -4.53 -6.47
CA TYR A 72 -10.99 -4.77 -6.74
C TYR A 72 -11.51 -3.84 -7.82
N GLN A 73 -12.11 -4.43 -8.85
CA GLN A 73 -12.71 -3.65 -9.93
C GLN A 73 -13.77 -2.70 -9.38
N PRO A 74 -13.74 -1.39 -9.73
CA PRO A 74 -14.76 -0.46 -9.28
C PRO A 74 -16.15 -0.93 -9.70
N SER A 75 -17.07 -0.99 -8.74
CA SER A 75 -18.47 -1.36 -8.97
C SER A 75 -19.38 -0.48 -8.12
N ALA A 76 -20.54 -0.13 -8.66
CA ALA A 76 -21.56 0.63 -7.94
C ALA A 76 -22.39 -0.24 -6.98
N SER A 77 -22.37 -1.56 -7.15
CA SER A 77 -23.25 -2.49 -6.42
C SER A 77 -22.53 -3.69 -5.82
N LYS A 78 -21.39 -4.12 -6.37
CA LYS A 78 -20.65 -5.26 -5.84
C LYS A 78 -19.93 -4.84 -4.56
N ILE A 79 -20.18 -5.60 -3.48
CA ILE A 79 -19.42 -5.56 -2.25
C ILE A 79 -18.31 -6.60 -2.38
N TYR A 80 -17.07 -6.21 -2.08
CA TYR A 80 -15.90 -7.07 -2.13
C TYR A 80 -15.45 -7.46 -0.72
N THR A 81 -14.89 -8.65 -0.63
CA THR A 81 -14.19 -9.21 0.53
C THR A 81 -12.77 -9.61 0.15
N GLU A 82 -11.94 -9.98 1.12
CA GLU A 82 -10.58 -10.45 0.90
C GLU A 82 -10.52 -11.75 0.09
N ASP A 83 -11.57 -12.57 0.17
CA ASP A 83 -11.73 -13.85 -0.53
C ASP A 83 -12.20 -13.70 -1.99
N ASP A 84 -12.64 -12.51 -2.39
CA ASP A 84 -13.03 -12.26 -3.77
C ASP A 84 -11.84 -12.39 -4.73
N LYS A 85 -12.11 -13.02 -5.88
CA LYS A 85 -11.11 -13.18 -6.93
C LYS A 85 -10.59 -11.82 -7.39
N VAL A 86 -9.27 -11.72 -7.42
CA VAL A 86 -8.54 -10.55 -7.88
C VAL A 86 -8.08 -10.74 -9.33
N GLU A 87 -8.50 -9.83 -10.20
CA GLU A 87 -8.14 -9.81 -11.62
C GLU A 87 -7.48 -8.49 -11.99
N SER A 88 -6.56 -8.55 -12.96
CA SER A 88 -5.92 -7.35 -13.48
C SER A 88 -6.75 -6.75 -14.61
N TYR A 89 -7.30 -5.54 -14.39
CA TYR A 89 -8.09 -4.81 -15.37
C TYR A 89 -7.47 -3.45 -15.75
N ASP A 90 -6.65 -2.84 -14.89
CA ASP A 90 -5.95 -1.59 -15.15
C ASP A 90 -4.50 -1.60 -14.66
N TYR A 91 -3.84 -0.44 -14.72
CA TYR A 91 -2.46 -0.30 -14.24
C TYR A 91 -2.34 -0.55 -12.72
N MET A 92 -3.25 -0.01 -11.92
CA MET A 92 -3.19 -0.10 -10.45
C MET A 92 -3.49 -1.52 -9.97
N SER A 93 -4.44 -2.21 -10.59
CA SER A 93 -4.72 -3.61 -10.27
C SER A 93 -3.53 -4.50 -10.61
N ARG A 94 -2.87 -4.28 -11.77
CA ARG A 94 -1.64 -5.01 -12.14
C ARG A 94 -0.51 -4.74 -11.15
N LEU A 95 -0.37 -3.49 -10.72
CA LEU A 95 0.60 -3.10 -9.72
C LEU A 95 0.33 -3.81 -8.39
N CYS A 96 -0.91 -3.86 -7.91
CA CYS A 96 -1.26 -4.54 -6.66
C CYS A 96 -0.95 -6.04 -6.73
N VAL A 97 -1.35 -6.72 -7.82
CA VAL A 97 -1.00 -8.16 -8.02
C VAL A 97 0.50 -8.39 -7.96
N ALA A 98 1.28 -7.58 -8.68
CA ALA A 98 2.73 -7.71 -8.68
C ALA A 98 3.35 -7.36 -7.32
N TRP A 99 2.75 -6.41 -6.59
CA TRP A 99 3.22 -5.95 -5.29
C TRP A 99 3.04 -7.01 -4.21
N GLU A 100 1.87 -7.66 -4.15
CA GLU A 100 1.64 -8.77 -3.22
C GLU A 100 2.56 -9.96 -3.53
N ALA A 101 2.71 -10.30 -4.81
CA ALA A 101 3.65 -11.35 -5.23
C ALA A 101 5.11 -11.03 -4.87
N ALA A 102 5.51 -9.76 -4.95
CA ALA A 102 6.85 -9.29 -4.59
C ALA A 102 7.14 -9.36 -3.09
N ALA A 103 6.11 -9.31 -2.24
CA ALA A 103 6.23 -9.41 -0.79
C ALA A 103 6.21 -10.87 -0.28
N HIS A 104 6.00 -11.85 -1.17
CA HIS A 104 5.96 -13.25 -0.80
C HIS A 104 7.34 -13.77 -0.38
N THR A 105 7.42 -14.35 0.82
CA THR A 105 8.68 -14.82 1.43
C THR A 105 9.01 -16.29 1.15
N GLY A 106 8.18 -17.00 0.37
CA GLY A 106 8.49 -18.37 -0.07
C GLY A 106 8.17 -19.49 0.93
N GLY A 107 7.60 -19.17 2.10
CA GLY A 107 7.02 -20.15 3.04
C GLY A 107 8.00 -20.99 3.86
N GLU A 108 9.32 -20.86 3.65
CA GLU A 108 10.34 -21.60 4.42
C GLU A 108 10.64 -20.97 5.80
N HIS A 109 10.17 -19.75 6.02
CA HIS A 109 10.39 -19.00 7.25
C HIS A 109 9.10 -18.94 8.08
N ASP A 110 9.18 -19.23 9.38
CA ASP A 110 8.05 -19.15 10.33
C ASP A 110 7.73 -17.68 10.71
N CYS A 111 7.54 -16.83 9.69
CA CYS A 111 7.16 -15.44 9.84
C CYS A 111 5.71 -15.27 9.39
N LYS A 112 4.86 -14.75 10.28
CA LYS A 112 3.48 -14.42 9.96
C LYS A 112 3.46 -13.23 9.01
N CYS A 113 3.08 -13.49 7.77
CA CYS A 113 3.00 -12.47 6.74
C CYS A 113 1.54 -12.06 6.53
N ALA A 114 1.27 -10.76 6.60
CA ALA A 114 -0.04 -10.18 6.30
C ALA A 114 0.07 -9.10 5.23
N ILE A 115 -0.89 -9.10 4.31
CA ILE A 115 -1.08 -8.02 3.35
C ILE A 115 -2.28 -7.19 3.78
N VAL A 116 -2.09 -5.87 3.88
CA VAL A 116 -3.18 -4.95 4.23
C VAL A 116 -3.55 -4.12 2.99
N ARG A 117 -4.68 -4.44 2.37
CA ARG A 117 -5.23 -3.70 1.22
C ARG A 117 -5.99 -2.48 1.71
N THR A 118 -5.33 -1.32 1.71
CA THR A 118 -5.94 -0.07 2.20
C THR A 118 -6.66 0.72 1.10
N GLY A 119 -7.76 1.35 1.49
CA GLY A 119 -8.40 2.43 0.73
C GLY A 119 -7.71 3.78 0.97
N ALA A 120 -8.46 4.86 0.78
CA ALA A 120 -8.01 6.20 1.10
C ALA A 120 -7.81 6.34 2.62
N VAL A 121 -6.56 6.59 3.03
CA VAL A 121 -6.25 6.84 4.45
C VAL A 121 -6.57 8.30 4.77
N VAL A 122 -7.48 8.51 5.71
CA VAL A 122 -8.01 9.82 6.09
C VAL A 122 -7.49 10.19 7.47
N GLY A 123 -6.83 11.34 7.57
CA GLY A 123 -6.29 11.85 8.82
C GLY A 123 -5.77 13.28 8.67
N LEU A 124 -5.53 13.94 9.79
CA LEU A 124 -4.90 15.26 9.80
C LEU A 124 -3.40 15.15 9.53
N GLY A 125 -2.82 16.18 8.92
CA GLY A 125 -1.36 16.31 8.77
C GLY A 125 -0.75 15.55 7.58
N GLY A 126 -1.55 15.15 6.59
CA GLY A 126 -1.02 14.56 5.37
C GLY A 126 -2.07 14.02 4.39
N GLY A 127 -1.56 13.36 3.34
CA GLY A 127 -2.34 12.52 2.44
C GLY A 127 -3.42 13.28 1.66
N MET A 128 -4.55 12.60 1.43
CA MET A 128 -5.65 13.16 0.63
C MET A 128 -6.29 14.37 1.29
N ILE A 129 -6.39 14.39 2.63
CA ILE A 129 -7.04 15.50 3.34
C ILE A 129 -6.24 16.79 3.18
N GLU A 130 -4.92 16.72 3.28
CA GLU A 130 -4.07 17.90 3.08
C GLU A 130 -4.22 18.50 1.67
N SER A 131 -4.33 17.66 0.64
CA SER A 131 -4.45 18.13 -0.75
C SER A 131 -5.79 18.78 -1.07
N ILE A 132 -6.86 18.44 -0.34
CA ILE A 132 -8.21 18.99 -0.53
C ILE A 132 -8.63 19.98 0.56
N TRP A 133 -7.85 20.12 1.64
CA TRP A 133 -8.22 20.92 2.80
C TRP A 133 -8.58 22.37 2.46
N LEU A 134 -7.73 23.04 1.68
CA LEU A 134 -7.90 24.46 1.37
C LEU A 134 -9.15 24.72 0.52
N PRO A 135 -9.42 24.01 -0.60
CA PRO A 135 -10.67 24.14 -1.35
C PRO A 135 -11.93 23.97 -0.47
N PHE A 136 -11.95 22.96 0.40
CA PHE A 136 -13.08 22.73 1.30
C PHE A 136 -13.23 23.84 2.34
N LYS A 137 -12.12 24.32 2.92
CA LYS A 137 -12.12 25.44 3.87
C LYS A 137 -12.63 26.74 3.25
N LEU A 138 -12.39 26.94 1.95
CA LEU A 138 -12.85 28.11 1.20
C LEU A 138 -14.28 27.97 0.65
N GLY A 139 -14.97 26.87 0.92
CA GLY A 139 -16.34 26.64 0.44
C GLY A 139 -16.44 26.31 -1.06
N VAL A 140 -15.33 26.00 -1.72
CA VAL A 140 -15.27 25.61 -3.14
C VAL A 140 -15.02 24.11 -3.33
N GLY A 141 -15.15 23.33 -2.25
CA GLY A 141 -15.20 21.87 -2.31
C GLY A 141 -16.53 21.38 -2.90
N GLY A 142 -16.54 20.14 -3.40
CA GLY A 142 -17.72 19.54 -4.00
C GLY A 142 -17.52 18.07 -4.38
N PRO A 143 -18.57 17.40 -4.88
CA PRO A 143 -18.47 16.03 -5.34
C PRO A 143 -17.52 15.93 -6.54
N LEU A 144 -16.73 14.86 -6.57
CA LEU A 144 -15.90 14.51 -7.74
C LEU A 144 -16.76 13.74 -8.74
N GLY A 145 -16.84 14.21 -9.99
CA GLY A 145 -17.63 13.57 -11.04
C GLY A 145 -19.13 13.52 -10.69
N SER A 146 -19.73 12.33 -10.75
CA SER A 146 -21.14 12.15 -10.36
C SER A 146 -21.37 12.14 -8.85
N GLY A 147 -20.32 11.91 -8.05
CA GLY A 147 -20.41 11.74 -6.60
C GLY A 147 -21.01 10.41 -6.14
N GLN A 148 -21.33 9.48 -7.06
CA GLN A 148 -21.93 8.19 -6.74
C GLN A 148 -20.90 7.06 -6.57
N GLN A 149 -19.62 7.36 -6.80
CA GLN A 149 -18.55 6.38 -6.63
C GLN A 149 -18.39 5.97 -5.16
N ILE A 150 -18.20 4.67 -4.94
CA ILE A 150 -17.82 4.17 -3.62
C ILE A 150 -16.38 4.60 -3.34
N MET A 151 -16.17 5.29 -2.22
CA MET A 151 -14.85 5.67 -1.73
C MET A 151 -14.51 4.80 -0.52
N PRO A 152 -13.76 3.70 -0.67
CA PRO A 152 -13.26 2.95 0.48
C PRO A 152 -12.24 3.83 1.23
N TRP A 153 -12.47 4.05 2.52
CA TRP A 153 -11.60 4.86 3.36
C TRP A 153 -11.42 4.23 4.74
N ILE A 154 -10.31 4.57 5.38
CA ILE A 154 -9.99 4.17 6.76
C ILE A 154 -9.36 5.36 7.47
N HIS A 155 -9.70 5.56 8.75
CA HIS A 155 -9.04 6.58 9.54
C HIS A 155 -7.56 6.19 9.79
N MET A 156 -6.66 7.17 9.79
CA MET A 156 -5.22 6.92 9.97
C MET A 156 -4.92 6.15 11.25
N LEU A 157 -5.59 6.49 12.36
CA LEU A 157 -5.38 5.78 13.63
C LEU A 157 -5.90 4.34 13.57
N ASP A 158 -7.00 4.08 12.85
CA ASP A 158 -7.53 2.72 12.71
C ASP A 158 -6.58 1.85 11.89
N LEU A 159 -5.98 2.39 10.83
CA LEU A 159 -4.94 1.68 10.07
C LEU A 159 -3.72 1.38 10.94
N CYS A 160 -3.26 2.34 11.76
CA CYS A 160 -2.17 2.11 12.69
C CYS A 160 -2.51 1.02 13.72
N SER A 161 -3.71 1.05 14.30
CA SER A 161 -4.17 0.03 15.24
C SER A 161 -4.32 -1.34 14.59
N LEU A 162 -4.80 -1.41 13.34
CA LEU A 162 -4.85 -2.64 12.55
C LEU A 162 -3.44 -3.23 12.36
N ILE A 163 -2.47 -2.41 11.95
CA ILE A 163 -1.08 -2.85 11.76
C ILE A 163 -0.48 -3.35 13.08
N GLN A 164 -0.76 -2.70 14.21
CA GLN A 164 -0.27 -3.12 15.53
C GLN A 164 -0.94 -4.40 16.05
N HIS A 165 -2.17 -4.69 15.60
CA HIS A 165 -2.91 -5.88 15.99
C HIS A 165 -2.36 -7.15 15.32
N ILE A 166 -1.77 -7.00 14.13
CA ILE A 166 -1.17 -8.09 13.33
C ILE A 166 0.21 -8.45 13.89
#